data_AF-A0A942U9M8-F1
#
_entry.id   AF-A0A942U9M8-F1
#
_cell.length_a   1.000
_cell.length_b   1.000
_cell.length_c   1.000
_cell.angle_alpha   90.00
_cell.angle_beta   90.00
_cell.angle_gamma   90.00
#
_symmetry.space_group_name_H-M   'P 1'
#
loop_
_entity.id
_entity.type
_entity.pdbx_description
1 polymer ?
#
loop_
_entity_poly.entity_id
_entity_poly.type
_entity_poly.pdbx_seq_one_letter_code
_entity_poly.pdbx_strand_id
1 'polypeptide(L)'
;MKRLMSPINNILSLLENELQKLTAAYENKLHHLQLKIQAQETQMNELKKENRRLVAEVDSLLSDNRQFREQLSQLSKQNSEILDKSFQANAYHELIDELFLSSSLDDSLLILGYCLQALEHGHFDRVQYILELLNYKPNPLLHMDSRVNQMLESIFDKLIATGKKNFDEEVEKNIVCIFDLMSKLYHTHLKKQISQYLLDHYSQLWNFLLYANEPKSIIPFLRLLIKFELLVEFKKTMKQLIHSEWEFLDYHVSQEEFYIFIWYAFLIDMDQTLIDKAEESLKWLSEKQSTIELYTFMYDCINADKIKSKEKLNLLLDCFRQNEIFNDHEKHLILDKVDRALLHLVYESEAVPYFTGKLYIVKPDELQALIEMEKLQSKKMLVPLLRGKGVNIISRYIELPLYFKGKNSAFISTKTEYLVNQKYEPKVLRAKEYNKVIIPIKPSDVKQSTESFPWPSTEIQESQHSDSHEQPTLNESSDLKVLGYQITGQTRAKRWSILEKAVPKLGLKKVAYTIAYQVKLRKGQKNGFVKYKNAITEWEYDLDKLKKLYYKNDFTWPSV
;
A
#
# COMPACT_ATOMS: atom_id res chain seq x y z
N MET A 1 -69.39 86.85 -29.58
CA MET A 1 -68.44 86.06 -30.40
C MET A 1 -66.95 86.44 -30.23
N LYS A 2 -66.57 87.70 -29.92
CA LYS A 2 -65.16 88.09 -29.68
C LYS A 2 -64.51 87.63 -28.35
N ARG A 3 -65.23 86.95 -27.44
CA ARG A 3 -64.72 86.49 -26.12
C ARG A 3 -64.38 85.00 -26.01
N LEU A 4 -64.51 84.22 -27.09
CA LEU A 4 -64.23 82.77 -27.09
C LEU A 4 -63.07 82.35 -28.01
N MET A 5 -62.52 83.26 -28.83
CA MET A 5 -61.38 82.98 -29.74
C MET A 5 -60.00 83.20 -29.10
N SER A 6 -59.90 83.92 -27.98
CA SER A 6 -58.62 84.24 -27.34
C SER A 6 -57.93 83.04 -26.66
N PRO A 7 -58.64 82.13 -25.96
CA PRO A 7 -57.98 80.99 -25.32
C PRO A 7 -57.47 79.96 -26.33
N ILE A 8 -58.23 79.76 -27.42
CA ILE A 8 -57.90 78.78 -28.48
C ILE A 8 -56.64 79.21 -29.23
N ASN A 9 -56.51 80.50 -29.56
CA ASN A 9 -55.30 81.01 -30.21
C ASN A 9 -54.06 80.92 -29.31
N ASN A 10 -54.21 81.14 -28.00
CA ASN A 10 -53.11 80.94 -27.06
C ASN A 10 -52.69 79.46 -26.97
N ILE A 11 -53.64 78.53 -26.90
CA ILE A 11 -53.35 77.08 -26.84
C ILE A 11 -52.67 76.60 -28.12
N LEU A 12 -53.14 77.06 -29.29
CA LEU A 12 -52.51 76.73 -30.57
C LEU A 12 -51.09 77.27 -30.67
N SER A 13 -50.83 78.51 -30.23
CA SER A 13 -49.46 79.04 -30.22
C SER A 13 -48.53 78.29 -29.26
N LEU A 14 -49.07 77.75 -28.16
CA LEU A 14 -48.31 76.98 -27.18
C LEU A 14 -47.97 75.59 -27.73
N LEU A 15 -48.94 74.94 -28.39
CA LEU A 15 -48.74 73.68 -29.10
C LEU A 15 -47.76 73.83 -30.27
N GLU A 16 -47.84 74.92 -31.03
CA GLU A 16 -46.93 75.21 -32.14
C GLU A 16 -45.51 75.45 -31.64
N ASN A 17 -45.34 76.15 -30.51
CA ASN A 17 -44.04 76.34 -29.88
C ASN A 17 -43.47 75.02 -29.32
N GLU A 18 -44.29 74.19 -28.67
CA GLU A 18 -43.85 72.87 -28.19
C GLU A 18 -43.53 71.91 -29.36
N LEU A 19 -44.29 71.95 -30.45
CA LEU A 19 -43.97 71.23 -31.69
C LEU A 19 -42.66 71.71 -32.30
N GLN A 20 -42.41 73.03 -32.36
CA GLN A 20 -41.14 73.57 -32.86
C GLN A 20 -39.96 73.14 -31.98
N LYS A 21 -40.09 73.17 -30.65
CA LYS A 21 -39.07 72.67 -29.73
C LYS A 21 -38.81 71.17 -29.94
N LEU A 22 -39.86 70.39 -30.13
CA LEU A 22 -39.76 68.95 -30.36
C LEU A 22 -39.07 68.65 -31.69
N THR A 23 -39.46 69.35 -32.76
CA THR A 23 -38.82 69.25 -34.09
C THR A 23 -37.35 69.61 -34.01
N ALA A 24 -37.00 70.75 -33.38
CA ALA A 24 -35.62 71.17 -33.21
C ALA A 24 -34.80 70.16 -32.37
N ALA A 25 -35.40 69.54 -31.34
CA ALA A 25 -34.75 68.50 -30.56
C ALA A 25 -34.48 67.23 -31.37
N TYR A 26 -35.42 66.81 -32.23
CA TYR A 26 -35.24 65.68 -33.13
C TYR A 26 -34.23 65.96 -34.24
N GLU A 27 -34.24 67.16 -34.82
CA GLU A 27 -33.24 67.59 -35.82
C GLU A 27 -31.82 67.59 -35.23
N ASN A 28 -31.64 68.12 -34.02
CA ASN A 28 -30.36 68.08 -33.31
C ASN A 28 -29.92 66.63 -33.03
N LYS A 29 -30.85 65.76 -32.61
CA LYS A 29 -30.55 64.34 -32.38
C LYS A 29 -30.17 63.62 -33.67
N LEU A 30 -30.85 63.93 -34.77
CA LEU A 30 -30.58 63.37 -36.09
C LEU A 30 -29.21 63.81 -36.61
N HIS A 31 -28.88 65.09 -36.44
CA HIS A 31 -27.56 65.62 -36.77
C HIS A 31 -26.44 64.97 -35.94
N HIS A 32 -26.63 64.82 -34.63
CA HIS A 32 -25.68 64.14 -33.77
C HIS A 32 -25.48 62.66 -34.18
N LEU A 33 -26.55 61.96 -34.54
CA LEU A 33 -26.46 60.58 -35.03
C LEU A 33 -25.73 60.50 -36.37
N GLN A 34 -25.95 61.45 -37.29
CA GLN A 34 -25.21 61.52 -38.55
C GLN A 34 -23.70 61.70 -38.32
N LEU A 35 -23.32 62.62 -37.42
CA LEU A 35 -21.91 62.80 -37.05
C LEU A 35 -21.30 61.53 -36.45
N LYS A 36 -22.06 60.81 -35.62
CA LYS A 36 -21.60 59.53 -35.03
C LYS A 36 -21.42 58.45 -36.09
N ILE A 37 -22.35 58.35 -37.05
CA ILE A 37 -22.23 57.41 -38.18
C ILE A 37 -20.97 57.72 -38.99
N GLN A 38 -20.74 58.99 -39.32
CA GLN A 38 -19.57 59.41 -40.09
C GLN A 38 -18.25 59.13 -39.35
N ALA A 39 -18.21 59.34 -38.03
CA ALA A 39 -17.05 58.99 -37.21
C ALA A 39 -16.79 57.47 -37.21
N GLN A 40 -17.84 56.66 -37.07
CA GLN A 40 -17.73 55.19 -37.11
C GLN A 40 -17.30 54.67 -38.49
N GLU A 41 -17.78 55.28 -39.57
CA GLU A 41 -17.35 54.95 -40.93
C GLU A 41 -15.87 55.25 -41.15
N THR A 42 -15.39 56.38 -40.62
CA THR A 42 -13.98 56.77 -40.69
C THR A 42 -13.11 55.76 -39.94
N GLN A 43 -13.49 55.42 -38.70
CA GLN A 43 -12.79 54.41 -37.89
C GLN A 43 -12.79 53.02 -38.56
N MET A 44 -13.92 52.61 -39.15
CA MET A 44 -14.01 51.34 -39.87
C MET A 44 -13.09 51.31 -41.10
N ASN A 45 -12.92 52.44 -41.79
CA ASN A 45 -12.03 52.54 -42.93
C ASN A 45 -10.55 52.49 -42.51
N GLU A 46 -10.19 53.10 -41.39
CA GLU A 46 -8.84 52.99 -40.80
C GLU A 46 -8.51 51.55 -40.42
N LEU A 47 -9.41 50.88 -39.70
CA LEU A 47 -9.24 49.46 -39.32
C LEU A 47 -9.15 48.55 -40.54
N LYS A 48 -9.93 48.81 -41.60
CA LYS A 48 -9.81 48.06 -42.86
C LYS A 48 -8.44 48.26 -43.53
N LYS A 49 -7.89 49.47 -43.45
CA LYS A 49 -6.56 49.77 -44.01
C LYS A 49 -5.46 49.09 -43.21
N GLU A 50 -5.55 49.11 -41.88
CA GLU A 50 -4.62 48.42 -40.99
C GLU A 50 -4.67 46.90 -41.19
N ASN A 51 -5.86 46.32 -41.28
CA ASN A 51 -6.04 44.90 -41.51
C ASN A 51 -5.42 44.45 -42.85
N ARG A 52 -5.61 45.24 -43.92
CA ARG A 52 -4.93 44.97 -45.21
C ARG A 52 -3.40 45.01 -45.09
N ARG A 53 -2.85 45.91 -44.27
CA ARG A 53 -1.40 46.00 -44.03
C ARG A 53 -0.89 44.76 -43.28
N LEU A 54 -1.59 44.36 -42.21
CA LEU A 54 -1.24 43.18 -41.43
C LEU A 54 -1.31 41.88 -42.26
N VAL A 55 -2.33 41.74 -43.12
CA VAL A 55 -2.43 40.60 -44.04
C VAL A 55 -1.21 40.53 -44.97
N ALA A 56 -0.82 41.67 -45.57
CA ALA A 56 0.36 41.71 -46.44
C ALA A 56 1.66 41.38 -45.68
N GLU A 57 1.78 41.79 -44.42
CA GLU A 57 2.92 41.47 -43.57
C GLU A 57 2.99 39.98 -43.22
N VAL A 58 1.85 39.36 -42.89
CA VAL A 58 1.74 37.91 -42.67
C VAL A 58 2.12 37.13 -43.93
N ASP A 59 1.65 37.55 -45.10
CA ASP A 59 1.99 36.90 -46.36
C ASP A 59 3.50 36.98 -46.66
N SER A 60 4.13 38.11 -46.36
CA SER A 60 5.59 38.27 -46.47
C SER A 60 6.32 37.32 -45.52
N LEU A 61 5.94 37.27 -44.25
CA LEU A 61 6.57 36.39 -43.26
C LEU A 61 6.38 34.90 -43.57
N LEU A 62 5.25 34.54 -44.19
CA LEU A 62 5.02 33.17 -44.67
C LEU A 62 5.91 32.83 -45.86
N SER A 63 6.15 33.77 -46.77
CA SER A 63 7.10 33.62 -47.86
C SER A 63 8.53 33.42 -47.35
N ASP A 64 8.96 34.28 -46.41
CA ASP A 64 10.30 34.19 -45.81
C ASP A 64 10.49 32.86 -45.06
N ASN A 65 9.48 32.42 -44.30
CA ASN A 65 9.53 31.10 -43.65
C ASN A 65 9.63 29.94 -44.64
N ARG A 66 8.98 30.02 -45.81
CA ARG A 66 9.13 29.00 -46.86
C ARG A 66 10.57 28.98 -47.38
N GLN A 67 11.15 30.14 -47.66
CA GLN A 67 12.53 30.24 -48.12
C GLN A 67 13.52 29.68 -47.08
N PHE A 68 13.36 30.01 -45.79
CA PHE A 68 14.22 29.45 -44.74
C PHE A 68 14.09 27.93 -44.63
N ARG A 69 12.88 27.39 -44.77
CA ARG A 69 12.66 25.93 -44.79
C ARG A 69 13.32 25.26 -45.99
N GLU A 70 13.26 25.89 -47.16
CA GLU A 70 13.94 25.40 -48.36
C GLU A 70 15.46 25.42 -48.20
N GLN A 71 16.02 26.50 -47.66
CA GLN A 71 17.45 26.60 -47.36
C GLN A 71 17.91 25.55 -46.34
N LEU A 72 17.15 25.34 -45.26
CA LEU A 72 17.43 24.30 -44.27
C LEU A 72 17.37 22.89 -44.89
N SER A 73 16.41 22.64 -45.79
CA SER A 73 16.31 21.36 -46.50
C SER A 73 17.52 21.13 -47.42
N GLN A 74 18.00 22.16 -48.11
CA GLN A 74 19.18 22.07 -48.97
C GLN A 74 20.45 21.81 -48.16
N LEU A 75 20.65 22.52 -47.05
CA LEU A 75 21.78 22.30 -46.14
C LEU A 75 21.75 20.91 -45.51
N SER A 76 20.57 20.44 -45.10
CA SER A 76 20.40 19.09 -44.57
C SER A 76 20.80 18.01 -45.59
N LYS A 77 20.43 18.17 -46.87
CA LYS A 77 20.84 17.24 -47.95
C LYS A 77 22.33 17.28 -48.22
N GLN A 78 22.94 18.47 -48.24
CA GLN A 78 24.38 18.60 -48.41
C GLN A 78 25.14 17.95 -47.24
N ASN A 79 24.68 18.16 -46.02
CA ASN A 79 25.27 17.53 -44.85
C ASN A 79 25.10 16.01 -44.88
N SER A 80 23.93 15.48 -45.28
CA SER A 80 23.75 14.02 -45.39
C SER A 80 24.69 13.41 -46.44
N GLU A 81 24.90 14.07 -47.58
CA GLU A 81 25.85 13.59 -48.60
C GLU A 81 27.31 13.63 -48.16
N ILE A 82 27.69 14.64 -47.35
CA ILE A 82 29.03 14.75 -46.76
C ILE A 82 29.21 13.67 -45.69
N LEU A 83 28.21 13.48 -44.84
CA LEU A 83 28.15 12.42 -43.83
C LEU A 83 28.30 11.05 -44.51
N ASP A 84 27.48 10.72 -45.49
CA ASP A 84 27.56 9.45 -46.25
C ASP A 84 28.95 9.21 -46.86
N LYS A 85 29.60 10.25 -47.41
CA LYS A 85 30.96 10.14 -47.97
C LYS A 85 32.04 9.98 -46.88
N SER A 86 31.92 10.68 -45.76
CA SER A 86 32.83 10.54 -44.62
C SER A 86 32.72 9.18 -43.94
N PHE A 87 31.52 8.58 -43.94
CA PHE A 87 31.25 7.26 -43.34
C PHE A 87 31.65 6.06 -44.21
N GLN A 88 31.92 6.28 -45.50
CA GLN A 88 32.57 5.29 -46.36
C GLN A 88 34.09 5.24 -46.14
N ALA A 89 34.69 6.30 -45.57
CA ALA A 89 36.08 6.32 -45.16
C ALA A 89 36.23 5.77 -43.72
N ASN A 90 37.39 5.22 -43.38
CA ASN A 90 37.71 4.67 -42.06
C ASN A 90 37.70 5.69 -40.89
N ALA A 91 37.13 6.89 -41.08
CA ALA A 91 37.07 7.99 -40.12
C ALA A 91 35.75 8.04 -39.33
N TYR A 92 34.88 7.03 -39.45
CA TYR A 92 33.54 7.07 -38.82
C TYR A 92 33.58 7.05 -37.29
N HIS A 93 34.55 6.39 -36.66
CA HIS A 93 34.67 6.36 -35.20
C HIS A 93 34.89 7.76 -34.62
N GLU A 94 35.79 8.56 -35.22
CA GLU A 94 36.09 9.92 -34.77
C GLU A 94 34.85 10.82 -34.86
N LEU A 95 34.08 10.70 -35.95
CA LEU A 95 32.86 11.47 -36.13
C LEU A 95 31.76 11.06 -35.16
N ILE A 96 31.57 9.76 -34.91
CA ILE A 96 30.60 9.29 -33.92
C ILE A 96 31.01 9.76 -32.52
N ASP A 97 32.28 9.62 -32.15
CA ASP A 97 32.79 10.10 -30.87
C ASP A 97 32.55 11.61 -30.69
N GLU A 98 32.77 12.42 -31.73
CA GLU A 98 32.47 13.85 -31.73
C GLU A 98 30.97 14.14 -31.53
N LEU A 99 30.10 13.42 -32.24
CA LEU A 99 28.65 13.54 -32.07
C LEU A 99 28.20 13.19 -30.64
N PHE A 100 28.85 12.22 -29.99
CA PHE A 100 28.59 11.86 -28.59
C PHE A 100 29.13 12.88 -27.57
N LEU A 101 30.02 13.79 -27.98
CA LEU A 101 30.42 14.93 -27.15
C LEU A 101 29.35 16.04 -27.16
N SER A 102 28.57 16.12 -28.24
CA SER A 102 27.42 17.02 -28.33
C SER A 102 26.21 16.44 -27.60
N SER A 103 25.53 17.27 -26.81
CA SER A 103 24.29 16.91 -26.12
C SER A 103 23.04 17.44 -26.84
N SER A 104 23.14 17.69 -28.15
CA SER A 104 22.02 18.21 -28.93
C SER A 104 21.04 17.12 -29.35
N LEU A 105 19.78 17.51 -29.50
CA LEU A 105 18.73 16.63 -29.99
C LEU A 105 19.00 16.17 -31.43
N ASP A 106 19.52 17.07 -32.28
CA ASP A 106 19.77 16.75 -33.69
C ASP A 106 20.91 15.74 -33.84
N ASP A 107 21.97 15.86 -33.03
CA ASP A 107 23.08 14.89 -33.03
C ASP A 107 22.61 13.52 -32.52
N SER A 108 21.71 13.51 -31.54
CA SER A 108 21.09 12.27 -31.05
C SER A 108 20.28 11.57 -32.13
N LEU A 109 19.45 12.33 -32.87
CA LEU A 109 18.70 11.80 -34.01
C LEU A 109 19.63 11.33 -35.13
N LEU A 110 20.75 12.02 -35.36
CA LEU A 110 21.75 11.64 -36.36
C LEU A 110 22.45 10.32 -35.99
N ILE A 111 22.89 10.16 -34.75
CA ILE A 111 23.51 8.92 -34.25
C ILE A 111 22.54 7.74 -34.40
N LEU A 112 21.28 7.91 -33.98
CA LEU A 112 20.28 6.84 -34.10
C LEU A 112 19.92 6.55 -35.55
N GLY A 113 19.86 7.58 -36.40
CA GLY A 113 19.61 7.42 -37.83
C GLY A 113 20.71 6.62 -38.51
N TYR A 114 21.96 6.93 -38.16
CA TYR A 114 23.12 6.19 -38.65
C TYR A 114 23.16 4.75 -38.14
N CYS A 115 22.83 4.52 -36.86
CA CYS A 115 22.72 3.17 -36.31
C CYS A 115 21.68 2.35 -37.07
N LEU A 116 20.51 2.95 -37.35
CA LEU A 116 19.46 2.31 -38.13
C LEU A 116 19.93 2.03 -39.56
N GLN A 117 20.59 2.99 -40.23
CA GLN A 117 21.15 2.84 -41.57
C GLN A 117 22.19 1.70 -41.63
N ALA A 118 23.15 1.68 -40.70
CA ALA A 118 24.17 0.64 -40.59
C ALA A 118 23.52 -0.75 -40.46
N LEU A 119 22.45 -0.85 -39.67
CA LEU A 119 21.67 -2.06 -39.52
C LEU A 119 20.96 -2.50 -40.80
N GLU A 120 20.43 -1.58 -41.62
CA GLU A 120 19.80 -1.94 -42.91
C GLU A 120 20.82 -2.47 -43.92
N HIS A 121 22.06 -2.00 -43.85
CA HIS A 121 23.16 -2.40 -44.73
C HIS A 121 23.93 -3.62 -44.20
N GLY A 122 23.57 -4.14 -43.01
CA GLY A 122 24.22 -5.31 -42.41
C GLY A 122 25.62 -5.03 -41.85
N HIS A 123 25.92 -3.77 -41.47
CA HIS A 123 27.17 -3.39 -40.83
C HIS A 123 27.07 -3.54 -39.30
N PHE A 124 27.01 -4.79 -38.83
CA PHE A 124 26.75 -5.11 -37.42
C PHE A 124 27.88 -4.69 -36.47
N ASP A 125 29.12 -4.62 -36.95
CA ASP A 125 30.27 -4.08 -36.24
C ASP A 125 30.06 -2.61 -35.85
N ARG A 126 29.52 -1.80 -36.77
CA ARG A 126 29.23 -0.38 -36.54
C ARG A 126 28.06 -0.20 -35.58
N VAL A 127 27.03 -1.01 -35.75
CA VAL A 127 25.87 -1.04 -34.83
C VAL A 127 26.36 -1.36 -33.42
N GLN A 128 27.22 -2.37 -33.27
CA GLN A 128 27.76 -2.77 -31.98
C GLN A 128 28.53 -1.63 -31.32
N TYR A 129 29.44 -1.00 -32.06
CA TYR A 129 30.21 0.15 -31.55
C TYR A 129 29.30 1.30 -31.08
N ILE A 130 28.26 1.64 -31.84
CA ILE A 130 27.30 2.68 -31.43
C ILE A 130 26.52 2.26 -30.18
N LEU A 131 26.07 1.01 -30.11
CA LEU A 131 25.35 0.50 -28.93
C LEU A 131 26.24 0.47 -27.69
N GLU A 132 27.53 0.14 -27.83
CA GLU A 132 28.53 0.21 -26.77
C GLU A 132 28.76 1.65 -26.29
N LEU A 133 28.83 2.62 -27.21
CA LEU A 133 28.91 4.04 -26.88
C LEU A 133 27.64 4.54 -26.18
N LEU A 134 26.44 4.18 -26.66
CA LEU A 134 25.17 4.49 -25.98
C LEU A 134 25.12 3.86 -24.58
N ASN A 135 25.68 2.66 -24.44
CA ASN A 135 25.83 1.99 -23.17
C ASN A 135 26.75 2.79 -22.22
N TYR A 136 27.83 3.37 -22.71
CA TYR A 136 28.74 4.16 -21.89
C TYR A 136 28.18 5.56 -21.58
N LYS A 137 27.55 6.21 -22.57
CA LYS A 137 26.98 7.56 -22.51
C LYS A 137 25.55 7.55 -23.06
N PRO A 138 24.53 7.27 -22.21
CA PRO A 138 23.14 7.16 -22.67
C PRO A 138 22.48 8.51 -22.99
N ASN A 139 23.18 9.64 -22.81
CA ASN A 139 22.65 11.00 -22.99
C ASN A 139 21.88 11.20 -24.30
N PRO A 140 22.32 10.67 -25.46
CA PRO A 140 21.56 10.82 -26.71
C PRO A 140 20.14 10.22 -26.65
N LEU A 141 19.91 9.27 -25.76
CA LEU A 141 18.60 8.62 -25.58
C LEU A 141 17.73 9.36 -24.54
N LEU A 142 18.30 10.29 -23.77
CA LEU A 142 17.60 10.92 -22.64
C LEU A 142 16.83 12.19 -23.03
N HIS A 143 16.79 12.53 -24.32
CA HIS A 143 15.95 13.60 -24.82
C HIS A 143 14.46 13.22 -24.72
N MET A 144 13.64 14.12 -24.19
CA MET A 144 12.18 13.97 -24.09
C MET A 144 11.48 14.23 -25.44
N ASP A 145 12.00 13.65 -26.52
CA ASP A 145 11.47 13.78 -27.87
C ASP A 145 10.96 12.43 -28.37
N SER A 146 9.71 12.37 -28.84
CA SER A 146 9.10 11.12 -29.30
C SER A 146 9.83 10.48 -30.48
N ARG A 147 10.56 11.26 -31.29
CA ARG A 147 11.30 10.75 -32.44
C ARG A 147 12.50 9.91 -32.00
N VAL A 148 13.23 10.34 -30.96
CA VAL A 148 14.36 9.57 -30.39
C VAL A 148 13.85 8.20 -29.93
N ASN A 149 12.72 8.20 -29.23
CA ASN A 149 12.08 6.98 -28.72
C ASN A 149 11.62 6.05 -29.85
N GLN A 150 11.00 6.58 -30.91
CA GLN A 150 10.58 5.82 -32.08
C GLN A 150 11.78 5.24 -32.85
N MET A 151 12.87 5.97 -32.96
CA MET A 151 14.08 5.49 -33.61
C MET A 151 14.75 4.38 -32.79
N LEU A 152 14.80 4.51 -31.47
CA LEU A 152 15.31 3.47 -30.58
C LEU A 152 14.49 2.17 -30.72
N GLU A 153 13.16 2.26 -30.69
CA GLU A 153 12.27 1.10 -30.92
C GLU A 153 12.49 0.51 -32.31
N SER A 154 12.63 1.35 -33.34
CA SER A 154 12.89 0.88 -34.72
C SER A 154 14.21 0.11 -34.84
N ILE A 155 15.26 0.56 -34.14
CA ILE A 155 16.55 -0.16 -34.08
C ILE A 155 16.34 -1.52 -33.42
N PHE A 156 15.61 -1.58 -32.30
CA PHE A 156 15.34 -2.83 -31.60
C PHE A 156 14.53 -3.81 -32.46
N ASP A 157 13.41 -3.36 -33.05
CA ASP A 157 12.55 -4.15 -33.91
C ASP A 157 13.33 -4.74 -35.08
N LYS A 158 14.17 -3.91 -35.71
CA LYS A 158 14.93 -4.28 -36.88
C LYS A 158 16.06 -5.26 -36.53
N LEU A 159 16.73 -5.12 -35.39
CA LEU A 159 17.72 -6.11 -34.92
C LEU A 159 17.07 -7.47 -34.65
N ILE A 160 15.91 -7.49 -33.99
CA ILE A 160 15.15 -8.73 -33.75
C ILE A 160 14.70 -9.35 -35.08
N ALA A 161 14.21 -8.55 -36.03
CA ALA A 161 13.78 -9.02 -37.33
C ALA A 161 14.94 -9.59 -38.17
N THR A 162 16.11 -8.97 -38.10
CA THR A 162 17.33 -9.45 -38.76
C THR A 162 17.79 -10.78 -38.17
N GLY A 163 17.80 -10.90 -36.84
CA GLY A 163 18.15 -12.13 -36.14
C GLY A 163 17.26 -13.33 -36.48
N LYS A 164 15.98 -13.10 -36.85
CA LYS A 164 15.09 -14.17 -37.34
C LYS A 164 15.45 -14.67 -38.75
N LYS A 165 16.04 -13.82 -39.59
CA LYS A 165 16.34 -14.16 -40.99
C LYS A 165 17.72 -14.78 -41.15
N ASN A 166 18.69 -14.24 -40.41
CA ASN A 166 20.08 -14.67 -40.48
C ASN A 166 20.66 -14.62 -39.06
N PHE A 167 20.63 -15.76 -38.38
CA PHE A 167 21.23 -15.86 -37.06
C PHE A 167 22.75 -15.90 -37.22
N ASP A 168 23.40 -14.88 -36.68
CA ASP A 168 24.85 -14.69 -36.71
C ASP A 168 25.32 -14.23 -35.32
N GLU A 169 26.54 -14.59 -34.95
CA GLU A 169 27.18 -14.24 -33.68
C GLU A 169 27.25 -12.72 -33.48
N GLU A 170 27.43 -11.96 -34.57
CA GLU A 170 27.42 -10.49 -34.52
C GLU A 170 26.03 -9.93 -34.18
N VAL A 171 24.96 -10.54 -34.68
CA VAL A 171 23.58 -10.12 -34.36
C VAL A 171 23.25 -10.45 -32.91
N GLU A 172 23.70 -11.61 -32.44
CA GLU A 172 23.57 -12.01 -31.05
C GLU A 172 24.27 -11.01 -30.11
N LYS A 173 25.53 -10.65 -30.39
CA LYS A 173 26.28 -9.63 -29.64
C LYS A 173 25.53 -8.29 -29.56
N ASN A 174 25.02 -7.82 -30.69
CA ASN A 174 24.22 -6.60 -30.75
C ASN A 174 22.95 -6.65 -29.88
N ILE A 175 22.28 -7.81 -29.83
CA ILE A 175 21.10 -8.00 -28.97
C ILE A 175 21.48 -7.99 -27.50
N VAL A 176 22.60 -8.61 -27.11
CA VAL A 176 23.12 -8.51 -25.74
C VAL A 176 23.45 -7.06 -25.38
N CYS A 177 24.09 -6.31 -26.28
CA CYS A 177 24.35 -4.88 -26.08
C CYS A 177 23.05 -4.07 -25.87
N ILE A 178 21.96 -4.42 -26.57
CA ILE A 178 20.64 -3.83 -26.34
C ILE A 178 20.13 -4.15 -24.94
N PHE A 179 20.23 -5.39 -24.47
CA PHE A 179 19.76 -5.74 -23.13
C PHE A 179 20.53 -4.97 -22.05
N ASP A 180 21.84 -4.81 -22.21
CA ASP A 180 22.66 -3.99 -21.33
C ASP A 180 22.24 -2.51 -21.37
N LEU A 181 21.94 -1.98 -22.56
CA LEU A 181 21.48 -0.62 -22.74
C LEU A 181 20.12 -0.41 -22.06
N MET A 182 19.16 -1.29 -22.30
CA MET A 182 17.85 -1.29 -21.65
C MET A 182 18.00 -1.36 -20.12
N SER A 183 18.91 -2.20 -19.63
CA SER A 183 19.23 -2.31 -18.21
C SER A 183 19.75 -0.99 -17.64
N LYS A 184 20.63 -0.26 -18.33
CA LYS A 184 21.13 1.06 -17.89
C LYS A 184 20.06 2.14 -17.91
N LEU A 185 19.15 2.08 -18.89
CA LEU A 185 18.04 3.02 -19.03
C LEU A 185 16.92 2.80 -17.99
N TYR A 186 16.99 1.76 -17.16
CA TYR A 186 16.00 1.44 -16.13
C TYR A 186 15.71 2.60 -15.14
N HIS A 187 16.71 3.43 -14.81
CA HIS A 187 16.54 4.56 -13.88
C HIS A 187 16.14 5.87 -14.57
N THR A 188 15.81 5.82 -15.85
CA THR A 188 15.49 7.00 -16.67
C THR A 188 13.98 7.09 -16.93
N HIS A 189 13.55 8.15 -17.60
CA HIS A 189 12.15 8.33 -18.00
C HIS A 189 11.67 7.27 -19.02
N LEU A 190 12.60 6.55 -19.67
CA LEU A 190 12.31 5.47 -20.62
C LEU A 190 11.88 4.15 -19.94
N LYS A 191 11.99 4.02 -18.62
CA LYS A 191 11.66 2.78 -17.88
C LYS A 191 10.31 2.19 -18.30
N LYS A 192 9.26 3.01 -18.32
CA LYS A 192 7.90 2.56 -18.63
C LYS A 192 7.78 2.07 -20.07
N GLN A 193 8.41 2.79 -21.00
CA GLN A 193 8.38 2.44 -22.41
C GLN A 193 9.14 1.15 -22.69
N ILE A 194 10.35 0.99 -22.13
CA ILE A 194 11.14 -0.23 -22.26
C ILE A 194 10.42 -1.44 -21.66
N SER A 195 9.79 -1.26 -20.48
CA SER A 195 8.98 -2.32 -19.86
C SER A 195 7.84 -2.77 -20.77
N GLN A 196 7.12 -1.82 -21.37
CA GLN A 196 6.04 -2.11 -22.32
C GLN A 196 6.57 -2.80 -23.58
N TYR A 197 7.68 -2.31 -24.15
CA TYR A 197 8.33 -2.91 -25.30
C TYR A 197 8.73 -4.36 -25.05
N LEU A 198 9.34 -4.65 -23.89
CA LEU A 198 9.72 -6.01 -23.49
C LEU A 198 8.51 -6.94 -23.39
N LEU A 199 7.37 -6.46 -22.88
CA LEU A 199 6.13 -7.22 -22.83
C LEU A 199 5.58 -7.52 -24.23
N ASP A 200 5.48 -6.48 -25.07
CA ASP A 200 4.90 -6.58 -26.41
C ASP A 200 5.74 -7.50 -27.33
N HIS A 201 7.06 -7.51 -27.14
CA HIS A 201 8.01 -8.28 -27.94
C HIS A 201 8.57 -9.53 -27.23
N TYR A 202 8.08 -9.86 -26.02
CA TYR A 202 8.60 -10.96 -25.18
C TYR A 202 8.77 -12.26 -25.96
N SER A 203 7.74 -12.68 -26.70
CA SER A 203 7.75 -13.96 -27.40
C SER A 203 8.73 -13.97 -28.57
N GLN A 204 8.96 -12.82 -29.21
CA GLN A 204 9.89 -12.69 -30.32
C GLN A 204 11.33 -12.72 -29.84
N LEU A 205 11.63 -11.95 -28.79
CA LEU A 205 12.93 -11.94 -28.10
C LEU A 205 13.27 -13.33 -27.57
N TRP A 206 12.31 -13.98 -26.90
CA TRP A 206 12.54 -15.29 -26.33
C TRP A 206 12.78 -16.37 -27.38
N ASN A 207 11.98 -16.40 -28.45
CA ASN A 207 12.20 -17.36 -29.54
C ASN A 207 13.57 -17.16 -30.22
N PHE A 208 14.03 -15.92 -30.33
CA PHE A 208 15.39 -15.64 -30.83
C PHE A 208 16.46 -16.21 -29.89
N LEU A 209 16.32 -16.02 -28.58
CA LEU A 209 17.28 -16.52 -27.60
C LEU A 209 17.27 -18.05 -27.48
N LEU A 210 16.11 -18.68 -27.63
CA LEU A 210 16.00 -20.14 -27.72
C LEU A 210 16.69 -20.70 -28.95
N TYR A 211 16.66 -19.97 -30.07
CA TYR A 211 17.37 -20.39 -31.27
C TYR A 211 18.89 -20.31 -31.07
N ALA A 212 19.38 -19.26 -30.40
CA ALA A 212 20.79 -19.17 -29.99
C ALA A 212 21.17 -20.30 -29.03
N ASN A 213 20.32 -20.52 -28.03
CA ASN A 213 20.52 -21.44 -26.91
C ASN A 213 21.87 -21.27 -26.19
N GLU A 214 22.30 -20.02 -26.05
CA GLU A 214 23.60 -19.63 -25.49
C GLU A 214 23.41 -18.93 -24.12
N PRO A 215 24.01 -19.43 -23.02
CA PRO A 215 23.90 -18.85 -21.68
C PRO A 215 24.23 -17.35 -21.62
N LYS A 216 25.28 -16.93 -22.35
CA LYS A 216 25.74 -15.53 -22.47
C LYS A 216 24.66 -14.56 -22.95
N SER A 217 23.64 -15.04 -23.66
CA SER A 217 22.53 -14.23 -24.17
C SER A 217 21.25 -14.41 -23.37
N ILE A 218 21.02 -15.61 -22.84
CA ILE A 218 19.85 -15.94 -22.03
C ILE A 218 19.91 -15.22 -20.66
N ILE A 219 21.07 -15.22 -20.00
CA ILE A 219 21.21 -14.63 -18.66
C ILE A 219 20.96 -13.11 -18.65
N PRO A 220 21.56 -12.29 -19.56
CA PRO A 220 21.23 -10.87 -19.64
C PRO A 220 19.74 -10.60 -19.85
N PHE A 221 19.05 -11.40 -20.66
CA PHE A 221 17.61 -11.28 -20.84
C PHE A 221 16.83 -11.61 -19.57
N LEU A 222 17.17 -12.69 -18.87
CA LEU A 222 16.53 -13.04 -17.59
C LEU A 222 16.76 -11.95 -16.52
N ARG A 223 17.97 -11.40 -16.45
CA ARG A 223 18.30 -10.25 -15.59
C ARG A 223 17.44 -9.04 -15.93
N LEU A 224 17.23 -8.79 -17.21
CA LEU A 224 16.39 -7.70 -17.70
C LEU A 224 14.93 -7.89 -17.25
N LEU A 225 14.38 -9.10 -17.41
CA LEU A 225 13.01 -9.42 -16.94
C LEU A 225 12.87 -9.21 -15.43
N ILE A 226 13.83 -9.66 -14.62
CA ILE A 226 13.84 -9.43 -13.17
C ILE A 226 13.92 -7.92 -12.87
N LYS A 227 14.86 -7.21 -13.48
CA LYS A 227 15.10 -5.78 -13.24
C LYS A 227 13.88 -4.92 -13.54
N PHE A 228 13.13 -5.26 -14.59
CA PHE A 228 11.89 -4.58 -14.96
C PHE A 228 10.64 -5.15 -14.27
N GLU A 229 10.80 -6.00 -13.26
CA GLU A 229 9.72 -6.62 -12.46
C GLU A 229 8.73 -7.45 -13.30
N LEU A 230 9.17 -7.98 -14.44
CA LEU A 230 8.41 -8.84 -15.35
C LEU A 230 8.45 -10.30 -14.88
N LEU A 231 7.98 -10.54 -13.64
CA LEU A 231 8.12 -11.83 -12.95
C LEU A 231 7.30 -12.97 -13.60
N VAL A 232 6.20 -12.64 -14.27
CA VAL A 232 5.36 -13.64 -14.97
C VAL A 232 6.11 -14.19 -16.18
N GLU A 233 6.69 -13.29 -16.97
CA GLU A 233 7.52 -13.58 -18.13
C GLU A 233 8.77 -14.33 -17.69
N PHE A 234 9.50 -13.84 -16.68
CA PHE A 234 10.67 -14.52 -16.11
C PHE A 234 10.35 -15.97 -15.71
N LYS A 235 9.26 -16.19 -14.97
CA LYS A 235 8.83 -17.54 -14.56
C LYS A 235 8.48 -18.42 -15.75
N LYS A 236 7.84 -17.86 -16.79
CA LYS A 236 7.51 -18.58 -18.02
C LYS A 236 8.78 -18.97 -18.78
N THR A 237 9.74 -18.05 -18.92
CA THR A 237 11.04 -18.28 -19.55
C THR A 237 11.80 -19.40 -18.85
N MET A 238 12.01 -19.27 -17.54
CA MET A 238 12.73 -20.26 -16.75
C MET A 238 12.07 -21.64 -16.77
N LYS A 239 10.73 -21.69 -16.73
CA LYS A 239 9.99 -22.96 -16.89
C LYS A 239 10.30 -23.64 -18.21
N GLN A 240 10.25 -22.91 -19.31
CA GLN A 240 10.52 -23.49 -20.62
C GLN A 240 11.99 -23.92 -20.72
N LEU A 241 12.91 -23.07 -20.25
CA LEU A 241 14.34 -23.37 -20.23
C LEU A 241 14.64 -24.70 -19.51
N ILE A 242 14.17 -24.84 -18.27
CA ILE A 242 14.42 -26.03 -17.45
C ILE A 242 13.79 -27.28 -18.08
N HIS A 243 12.55 -27.19 -18.58
CA HIS A 243 11.86 -28.38 -19.09
C HIS A 243 12.34 -28.81 -20.47
N SER A 244 12.61 -27.86 -21.37
CA SER A 244 12.80 -28.13 -22.80
C SER A 244 14.24 -28.01 -23.26
N GLU A 245 15.02 -27.10 -22.68
CA GLU A 245 16.33 -26.73 -23.24
C GLU A 245 17.52 -27.11 -22.34
N TRP A 246 17.27 -27.45 -21.07
CA TRP A 246 18.35 -27.64 -20.10
C TRP A 246 19.36 -28.70 -20.50
N GLU A 247 18.91 -29.83 -21.05
CA GLU A 247 19.79 -30.93 -21.48
C GLU A 247 20.84 -30.47 -22.51
N PHE A 248 20.51 -29.47 -23.33
CA PHE A 248 21.47 -28.85 -24.24
C PHE A 248 22.39 -27.88 -23.48
N LEU A 249 21.80 -26.97 -22.68
CA LEU A 249 22.56 -25.95 -21.95
C LEU A 249 23.55 -26.52 -20.94
N ASP A 250 23.24 -27.68 -20.35
CA ASP A 250 24.04 -28.31 -19.30
C ASP A 250 25.49 -28.57 -19.73
N TYR A 251 25.72 -28.84 -21.01
CA TYR A 251 27.05 -29.06 -21.58
C TYR A 251 27.82 -27.76 -21.90
N HIS A 252 27.10 -26.65 -22.05
CA HIS A 252 27.64 -25.36 -22.53
C HIS A 252 27.75 -24.29 -21.45
N VAL A 253 26.99 -24.44 -20.37
CA VAL A 253 26.99 -23.50 -19.26
C VAL A 253 28.32 -23.54 -18.53
N SER A 254 28.85 -22.39 -18.14
CA SER A 254 29.98 -22.31 -17.22
C SER A 254 29.54 -22.48 -15.77
N GLN A 255 30.49 -22.67 -14.87
CA GLN A 255 30.21 -22.81 -13.43
C GLN A 255 29.45 -21.60 -12.85
N GLU A 256 29.86 -20.38 -13.16
CA GLU A 256 29.20 -19.17 -12.66
C GLU A 256 27.78 -19.02 -13.21
N GLU A 257 27.58 -19.35 -14.49
CA GLU A 257 26.28 -19.32 -15.13
C GLU A 257 25.33 -20.37 -14.56
N PHE A 258 25.83 -21.56 -14.24
CA PHE A 258 25.05 -22.58 -13.54
C PHE A 258 24.60 -22.10 -12.16
N TYR A 259 25.49 -21.40 -11.43
CA TYR A 259 25.10 -20.78 -10.16
C TYR A 259 24.02 -19.73 -10.32
N ILE A 260 24.01 -18.98 -11.42
CA ILE A 260 22.90 -18.06 -11.72
C ILE A 260 21.60 -18.85 -11.96
N PHE A 261 21.64 -19.89 -12.81
CA PHE A 261 20.46 -20.68 -13.12
C PHE A 261 19.87 -21.41 -11.91
N ILE A 262 20.69 -21.99 -11.02
CA ILE A 262 20.18 -22.67 -9.81
C ILE A 262 19.49 -21.69 -8.86
N TRP A 263 20.05 -20.49 -8.66
CA TRP A 263 19.42 -19.48 -7.84
C TRP A 263 18.15 -18.90 -8.48
N TYR A 264 18.13 -18.76 -9.81
CA TYR A 264 16.92 -18.35 -10.54
C TYR A 264 15.82 -19.42 -10.52
N ALA A 265 16.19 -20.69 -10.64
CA ALA A 265 15.27 -21.81 -10.48
C ALA A 265 14.72 -21.85 -9.06
N PHE A 266 15.58 -21.60 -8.06
CA PHE A 266 15.16 -21.46 -6.67
C PHE A 266 14.16 -20.33 -6.52
N LEU A 267 14.34 -19.15 -7.16
CA LEU A 267 13.38 -18.04 -7.10
C LEU A 267 11.96 -18.44 -7.55
N ILE A 268 11.82 -19.43 -8.44
CA ILE A 268 10.53 -19.89 -8.97
C ILE A 268 10.07 -21.27 -8.52
N ASP A 269 10.74 -21.86 -7.50
CA ASP A 269 10.44 -23.18 -6.93
C ASP A 269 10.62 -24.33 -7.95
N MET A 270 11.70 -24.27 -8.73
CA MET A 270 12.05 -25.26 -9.75
C MET A 270 13.50 -25.75 -9.69
N ASP A 271 14.22 -25.39 -8.64
CA ASP A 271 15.61 -25.79 -8.43
C ASP A 271 15.77 -27.32 -8.35
N GLN A 272 14.84 -28.05 -7.74
CA GLN A 272 14.90 -29.52 -7.75
C GLN A 272 14.76 -30.10 -9.17
N THR A 273 13.83 -29.57 -9.97
CA THR A 273 13.65 -30.01 -11.36
C THR A 273 14.89 -29.73 -12.21
N LEU A 274 15.57 -28.62 -11.93
CA LEU A 274 16.85 -28.31 -12.56
C LEU A 274 17.92 -29.32 -12.17
N ILE A 275 18.06 -29.61 -10.88
CA ILE A 275 19.01 -30.59 -10.34
C ILE A 275 18.76 -31.98 -10.93
N ASP A 276 17.51 -32.42 -11.03
CA ASP A 276 17.14 -33.72 -11.57
C ASP A 276 17.51 -33.88 -13.06
N LYS A 277 17.61 -32.76 -13.79
CA LYS A 277 17.97 -32.71 -15.22
C LYS A 277 19.44 -32.39 -15.47
N ALA A 278 20.17 -31.89 -14.48
CA ALA A 278 21.58 -31.58 -14.59
C ALA A 278 22.42 -32.85 -14.48
N GLU A 279 23.18 -33.16 -15.53
CA GLU A 279 24.12 -34.28 -15.56
C GLU A 279 25.56 -33.76 -15.38
N GLU A 280 25.98 -32.83 -16.22
CA GLU A 280 27.34 -32.28 -16.25
C GLU A 280 27.55 -31.17 -15.24
N SER A 281 26.62 -30.22 -15.12
CA SER A 281 26.77 -29.08 -14.20
C SER A 281 26.63 -29.47 -12.73
N LEU A 282 26.05 -30.65 -12.44
CA LEU A 282 25.82 -31.14 -11.09
C LEU A 282 27.13 -31.30 -10.28
N LYS A 283 28.26 -31.55 -10.96
CA LYS A 283 29.58 -31.66 -10.32
C LYS A 283 29.94 -30.41 -9.50
N TRP A 284 29.49 -29.23 -9.93
CA TRP A 284 29.79 -27.96 -9.27
C TRP A 284 29.02 -27.72 -7.97
N LEU A 285 28.02 -28.54 -7.64
CA LEU A 285 27.36 -28.50 -6.33
C LEU A 285 28.27 -29.00 -5.20
N SER A 286 29.30 -29.77 -5.54
CA SER A 286 30.25 -30.32 -4.57
C SER A 286 31.41 -29.37 -4.24
N GLU A 287 31.52 -28.25 -4.97
CA GLU A 287 32.64 -27.31 -4.84
C GLU A 287 32.46 -26.32 -3.68
N LYS A 288 33.59 -25.91 -3.10
CA LYS A 288 33.62 -24.98 -1.96
C LYS A 288 33.63 -23.52 -2.42
N GLN A 289 32.53 -23.10 -3.02
CA GLN A 289 32.32 -21.69 -3.38
C GLN A 289 31.18 -21.11 -2.54
N SER A 290 31.38 -19.93 -1.98
CA SER A 290 30.43 -19.31 -1.03
C SER A 290 28.99 -19.25 -1.55
N THR A 291 28.82 -18.95 -2.83
CA THR A 291 27.53 -18.87 -3.51
C THR A 291 26.74 -20.19 -3.46
N ILE A 292 27.40 -21.32 -3.70
CA ILE A 292 26.73 -22.64 -3.73
C ILE A 292 26.72 -23.29 -2.35
N GLU A 293 27.67 -22.95 -1.49
CA GLU A 293 27.67 -23.37 -0.09
C GLU A 293 26.45 -22.87 0.67
N LEU A 294 25.99 -21.63 0.40
CA LEU A 294 24.73 -21.13 0.97
C LEU A 294 23.53 -21.96 0.49
N TYR A 295 23.46 -22.26 -0.80
CA TYR A 295 22.37 -23.05 -1.38
C TYR A 295 22.31 -24.46 -0.79
N THR A 296 23.45 -25.18 -0.79
CA THR A 296 23.55 -26.54 -0.23
C THR A 296 23.27 -26.55 1.28
N PHE A 297 23.77 -25.56 2.04
CA PHE A 297 23.49 -25.42 3.47
C PHE A 297 21.99 -25.19 3.74
N MET A 298 21.34 -24.34 2.93
CA MET A 298 19.90 -24.08 3.04
C MET A 298 19.11 -25.35 2.74
N TYR A 299 19.41 -26.03 1.64
CA TYR A 299 18.76 -27.27 1.22
C TYR A 299 18.87 -28.36 2.30
N ASP A 300 20.07 -28.50 2.88
CA ASP A 300 20.34 -29.37 4.02
C ASP A 300 19.50 -29.04 5.26
N CYS A 301 19.28 -27.76 5.55
CA CYS A 301 18.47 -27.33 6.69
C CYS A 301 16.98 -27.62 6.46
N ILE A 302 16.48 -27.37 5.24
CA ILE A 302 15.10 -27.65 4.86
C ILE A 302 14.81 -29.16 4.95
N ASN A 303 15.70 -30.00 4.40
CA ASN A 303 15.51 -31.46 4.44
C ASN A 303 15.65 -32.04 5.84
N ALA A 304 16.48 -31.44 6.69
CA ALA A 304 16.63 -31.86 8.08
C ALA A 304 15.56 -31.27 9.01
N ASP A 305 14.69 -30.39 8.50
CA ASP A 305 13.72 -29.59 9.25
C ASP A 305 14.34 -28.87 10.46
N LYS A 306 15.60 -28.43 10.33
CA LYS A 306 16.32 -27.70 11.40
C LYS A 306 17.52 -26.95 10.88
N ILE A 307 17.82 -25.82 11.52
CA ILE A 307 19.05 -25.06 11.23
C ILE A 307 20.24 -25.71 11.94
N LYS A 308 21.18 -26.26 11.17
CA LYS A 308 22.37 -26.96 11.70
C LYS A 308 23.27 -26.05 12.53
N SER A 309 23.49 -24.80 12.09
CA SER A 309 24.29 -23.80 12.80
C SER A 309 23.92 -22.38 12.33
N LYS A 310 23.44 -21.54 13.26
CA LYS A 310 23.07 -20.15 12.97
C LYS A 310 24.29 -19.28 12.64
N GLU A 311 25.43 -19.55 13.28
CA GLU A 311 26.69 -18.86 13.01
C GLU A 311 27.18 -19.14 11.59
N LYS A 312 27.14 -20.42 11.17
CA LYS A 312 27.49 -20.80 9.79
C LYS A 312 26.55 -20.16 8.77
N LEU A 313 25.25 -20.13 9.05
CA LEU A 313 24.27 -19.46 8.18
C LEU A 313 24.61 -17.98 7.99
N ASN A 314 24.85 -17.25 9.08
CA ASN A 314 25.20 -15.82 9.01
C ASN A 314 26.47 -15.58 8.21
N LEU A 315 27.51 -16.40 8.42
CA LEU A 315 28.74 -16.33 7.64
C LEU A 315 28.48 -16.53 6.13
N LEU A 316 27.70 -17.55 5.77
CA LEU A 316 27.36 -17.83 4.37
C LEU A 316 26.51 -16.72 3.73
N LEU A 317 25.58 -16.13 4.48
CA LEU A 317 24.81 -14.97 4.03
C LEU A 317 25.73 -13.76 3.76
N ASP A 318 26.71 -13.51 4.62
CA ASP A 318 27.68 -12.43 4.43
C ASP A 318 28.59 -12.68 3.23
N CYS A 319 29.08 -13.91 3.05
CA CYS A 319 29.86 -14.28 1.88
C CYS A 319 29.03 -14.16 0.57
N PHE A 320 27.74 -14.51 0.60
CA PHE A 320 26.85 -14.36 -0.55
C PHE A 320 26.63 -12.88 -0.90
N ARG A 321 26.47 -11.99 0.10
CA ARG A 321 26.33 -10.54 -0.13
C ARG A 321 27.56 -9.95 -0.85
N GLN A 322 28.73 -10.51 -0.60
CA GLN A 322 30.00 -10.06 -1.17
C GLN A 322 30.32 -10.65 -2.55
N ASN A 323 29.54 -11.61 -3.06
CA ASN A 323 29.83 -12.21 -4.38
C ASN A 323 29.64 -11.20 -5.53
N GLU A 324 30.36 -11.38 -6.62
CA GLU A 324 30.25 -10.51 -7.82
C GLU A 324 29.37 -11.11 -8.92
N ILE A 325 29.00 -12.39 -8.77
CA ILE A 325 28.16 -13.12 -9.73
C ILE A 325 26.77 -12.47 -9.85
N PHE A 326 26.22 -11.97 -8.75
CA PHE A 326 24.89 -11.35 -8.72
C PHE A 326 24.97 -9.84 -8.48
N ASN A 327 24.09 -9.09 -9.13
CA ASN A 327 23.87 -7.69 -8.81
C ASN A 327 23.06 -7.54 -7.51
N ASP A 328 23.06 -6.33 -6.95
CA ASP A 328 22.43 -6.05 -5.65
C ASP A 328 20.92 -6.37 -5.62
N HIS A 329 20.23 -6.19 -6.74
CA HIS A 329 18.80 -6.48 -6.84
C HIS A 329 18.52 -7.98 -6.83
N GLU A 330 19.31 -8.77 -7.58
CA GLU A 330 19.26 -10.23 -7.56
C GLU A 330 19.58 -10.78 -6.17
N LYS A 331 20.65 -10.26 -5.54
CA LYS A 331 21.03 -10.64 -4.17
C LYS A 331 19.87 -10.40 -3.20
N HIS A 332 19.21 -9.25 -3.29
CA HIS A 332 18.08 -8.93 -2.44
C HIS A 332 16.92 -9.93 -2.61
N LEU A 333 16.53 -10.24 -3.85
CA LEU A 333 15.45 -11.20 -4.13
C LEU A 333 15.77 -12.61 -3.63
N ILE A 334 17.00 -13.06 -3.87
CA ILE A 334 17.49 -14.37 -3.43
C ILE A 334 17.48 -14.44 -1.90
N LEU A 335 18.11 -13.48 -1.23
CA LEU A 335 18.20 -13.47 0.24
C LEU A 335 16.81 -13.34 0.91
N ASP A 336 15.89 -12.53 0.36
CA ASP A 336 14.50 -12.47 0.86
C ASP A 336 13.78 -13.82 0.71
N LYS A 337 14.05 -14.57 -0.37
CA LYS A 337 13.49 -15.91 -0.52
C LYS A 337 14.16 -16.92 0.42
N VAL A 338 15.47 -16.86 0.61
CA VAL A 338 16.22 -17.69 1.59
C VAL A 338 15.69 -17.43 3.00
N ASP A 339 15.53 -16.18 3.40
CA ASP A 339 15.00 -15.81 4.70
C ASP A 339 13.60 -16.38 4.91
N ARG A 340 12.71 -16.28 3.91
CA ARG A 340 11.37 -16.88 3.97
C ARG A 340 11.40 -18.40 4.03
N ALA A 341 12.30 -19.02 3.26
CA ALA A 341 12.47 -20.47 3.23
C ALA A 341 13.00 -20.99 4.57
N LEU A 342 13.88 -20.25 5.25
CA LEU A 342 14.43 -20.67 6.55
C LEU A 342 13.60 -20.16 7.75
N LEU A 343 12.67 -19.22 7.55
CA LEU A 343 11.89 -18.60 8.63
C LEU A 343 11.13 -19.65 9.45
N HIS A 344 10.61 -20.72 8.86
CA HIS A 344 9.91 -21.73 9.66
C HIS A 344 10.87 -22.54 10.55
N LEU A 345 12.11 -22.72 10.13
CA LEU A 345 13.14 -23.50 10.82
C LEU A 345 13.80 -22.73 11.98
N VAL A 346 13.95 -21.40 11.86
CA VAL A 346 14.50 -20.56 12.95
C VAL A 346 13.60 -20.58 14.19
N TYR A 347 12.28 -20.71 13.99
CA TYR A 347 11.28 -20.53 15.04
C TYR A 347 10.89 -21.83 15.77
N GLU A 348 11.58 -22.95 15.50
CA GLU A 348 11.43 -24.18 16.28
C GLU A 348 12.13 -24.14 17.65
N SER A 349 12.90 -23.09 17.98
CA SER A 349 13.64 -23.03 19.24
C SER A 349 12.77 -22.82 20.50
N GLU A 350 11.47 -22.60 20.37
CA GLU A 350 10.45 -22.67 21.44
C GLU A 350 9.14 -22.30 20.72
N ALA A 351 8.42 -23.29 20.18
CA ALA A 351 7.23 -23.03 19.37
C ALA A 351 6.28 -22.05 20.08
N VAL A 352 6.31 -20.79 19.65
CA VAL A 352 5.52 -19.72 20.22
C VAL A 352 4.05 -20.10 19.99
N PRO A 353 3.27 -20.43 21.03
CA PRO A 353 2.00 -21.09 20.81
C PRO A 353 1.02 -20.16 20.10
N TYR A 354 0.13 -20.74 19.30
CA TYR A 354 -0.98 -20.01 18.71
C TYR A 354 -1.94 -19.53 19.78
N PHE A 355 -2.24 -18.24 19.80
CA PHE A 355 -3.27 -17.69 20.67
C PHE A 355 -4.64 -17.86 20.02
N THR A 356 -5.46 -18.75 20.59
CA THR A 356 -6.84 -19.02 20.14
C THR A 356 -7.90 -18.36 21.03
N GLY A 357 -7.48 -17.63 22.07
CA GLY A 357 -8.36 -17.01 23.05
C GLY A 357 -8.98 -15.67 22.62
N LYS A 358 -9.58 -14.97 23.58
CA LYS A 358 -10.11 -13.61 23.39
C LYS A 358 -8.99 -12.59 23.62
N LEU A 359 -8.65 -11.85 22.57
CA LEU A 359 -7.71 -10.74 22.66
C LEU A 359 -8.47 -9.44 22.95
N TYR A 360 -8.04 -8.72 23.98
CA TYR A 360 -8.62 -7.44 24.37
C TYR A 360 -7.62 -6.29 24.17
N ILE A 361 -8.13 -5.16 23.71
CA ILE A 361 -7.37 -3.91 23.60
C ILE A 361 -7.68 -3.05 24.81
N VAL A 362 -6.64 -2.51 25.43
CA VAL A 362 -6.69 -1.66 26.62
C VAL A 362 -5.83 -0.42 26.38
N LYS A 363 -6.17 0.73 26.98
CA LYS A 363 -5.29 1.91 26.91
C LYS A 363 -3.94 1.61 27.59
N PRO A 364 -2.82 2.23 27.19
CA PRO A 364 -1.50 1.92 27.76
C PRO A 364 -1.45 2.06 29.29
N ASP A 365 -2.02 3.13 29.84
CA ASP A 365 -2.03 3.39 31.29
C ASP A 365 -2.88 2.38 32.05
N GLU A 366 -4.01 1.98 31.46
CA GLU A 366 -4.93 0.97 32.00
C GLU A 366 -4.33 -0.45 31.93
N LEU A 367 -3.55 -0.75 30.89
CA LEU A 367 -2.87 -2.05 30.75
C LEU A 367 -1.85 -2.26 31.87
N GLN A 368 -1.08 -1.22 32.23
CA GLN A 368 -0.14 -1.30 33.34
C GLN A 368 -0.85 -1.56 34.67
N ALA A 369 -1.93 -0.81 34.95
CA ALA A 369 -2.76 -1.05 36.13
C ALA A 369 -3.36 -2.47 36.13
N LEU A 370 -3.77 -3.00 34.98
CA LEU A 370 -4.29 -4.35 34.83
C LEU A 370 -3.20 -5.42 35.07
N ILE A 371 -1.98 -5.21 34.57
CA ILE A 371 -0.83 -6.09 34.80
C ILE A 371 -0.55 -6.21 36.30
N GLU A 372 -0.54 -5.09 37.02
CA GLU A 372 -0.28 -5.03 38.46
C GLU A 372 -1.44 -5.65 39.27
N MET A 373 -2.67 -5.24 38.99
CA MET A 373 -3.86 -5.68 39.72
C MET A 373 -4.14 -7.18 39.57
N GLU A 374 -4.00 -7.70 38.35
CA GLU A 374 -4.35 -9.10 38.03
C GLU A 374 -3.11 -10.00 37.93
N LYS A 375 -1.91 -9.46 38.20
CA LYS A 375 -0.62 -10.16 38.10
C LYS A 375 -0.45 -10.86 36.75
N LEU A 376 -0.77 -10.15 35.67
CA LEU A 376 -0.74 -10.72 34.32
C LEU A 376 0.68 -11.14 33.94
N GLN A 377 0.81 -12.32 33.35
CA GLN A 377 2.08 -12.80 32.82
C GLN A 377 2.21 -12.43 31.35
N SER A 378 3.35 -11.84 30.98
CA SER A 378 3.71 -11.62 29.59
C SER A 378 4.22 -12.93 28.98
N LYS A 379 3.62 -13.35 27.87
CA LYS A 379 4.12 -14.46 27.04
C LYS A 379 4.03 -14.06 25.58
N LYS A 380 5.04 -14.41 24.81
CA LYS A 380 4.98 -14.26 23.35
C LYS A 380 4.06 -15.32 22.77
N MET A 381 3.23 -14.93 21.82
CA MET A 381 2.26 -15.81 21.16
C MET A 381 2.09 -15.45 19.69
N LEU A 382 1.70 -16.43 18.87
CA LEU A 382 1.31 -16.21 17.48
C LEU A 382 -0.16 -15.78 17.42
N VAL A 383 -0.41 -14.56 16.96
CA VAL A 383 -1.74 -13.98 16.86
C VAL A 383 -2.15 -13.84 15.40
N PRO A 384 -3.36 -14.28 15.00
CA PRO A 384 -3.80 -14.20 13.62
C PRO A 384 -4.12 -12.76 13.19
N LEU A 385 -3.64 -12.38 12.01
CA LEU A 385 -4.06 -11.22 11.24
C LEU A 385 -5.11 -11.64 10.20
N LEU A 386 -6.21 -10.90 10.13
CA LEU A 386 -7.32 -11.16 9.21
C LEU A 386 -7.22 -10.30 7.96
N ARG A 387 -7.78 -10.79 6.84
CA ARG A 387 -7.72 -10.11 5.53
C ARG A 387 -8.47 -8.77 5.44
N GLY A 388 -9.28 -8.43 6.45
CA GLY A 388 -10.04 -7.19 6.52
C GLY A 388 -11.04 -7.17 7.70
N LYS A 389 -11.61 -6.01 8.03
CA LYS A 389 -12.62 -5.87 9.09
C LYS A 389 -13.88 -6.68 8.71
N GLY A 390 -14.26 -7.64 9.54
CA GLY A 390 -15.44 -8.49 9.33
C GLY A 390 -15.20 -9.82 8.58
N VAL A 391 -13.99 -10.06 8.07
CA VAL A 391 -13.65 -11.30 7.36
C VAL A 391 -12.89 -12.25 8.28
N ASN A 392 -13.48 -13.41 8.61
CA ASN A 392 -12.85 -14.42 9.47
C ASN A 392 -11.83 -15.33 8.72
N ILE A 393 -11.07 -14.78 7.77
CA ILE A 393 -10.04 -15.52 7.04
C ILE A 393 -8.67 -15.07 7.54
N ILE A 394 -7.95 -15.99 8.18
CA ILE A 394 -6.59 -15.78 8.67
C ILE A 394 -5.67 -15.62 7.46
N SER A 395 -5.00 -14.48 7.34
CA SER A 395 -4.04 -14.22 6.27
C SER A 395 -2.61 -14.53 6.69
N ARG A 396 -2.26 -14.29 7.96
CA ARG A 396 -0.89 -14.47 8.50
C ARG A 396 -0.95 -14.53 10.02
N TYR A 397 0.03 -15.16 10.66
CA TYR A 397 0.27 -15.04 12.10
C TYR A 397 1.45 -14.10 12.38
N ILE A 398 1.35 -13.34 13.46
CA ILE A 398 2.42 -12.48 13.94
C ILE A 398 2.75 -12.80 15.39
N GLU A 399 4.02 -12.75 15.74
CA GLU A 399 4.48 -12.88 17.11
C GLU A 399 4.21 -11.57 17.86
N LEU A 400 3.44 -11.63 18.93
CA LEU A 400 3.16 -10.50 19.81
C LEU A 400 3.34 -10.88 21.28
N PRO A 401 3.94 -10.00 22.10
CA PRO A 401 3.88 -10.15 23.55
C PRO A 401 2.44 -9.90 24.01
N LEU A 402 1.85 -10.90 24.65
CA LEU A 402 0.50 -10.88 25.18
C LEU A 402 0.52 -10.97 26.71
N TYR A 403 -0.32 -10.19 27.38
CA TYR A 403 -0.48 -10.26 28.84
C TYR A 403 -1.70 -11.12 29.18
N PHE A 404 -1.50 -12.23 29.89
CA PHE A 404 -2.53 -13.26 30.08
C PHE A 404 -3.29 -13.15 31.39
N LYS A 405 -4.63 -13.21 31.32
CA LYS A 405 -5.53 -13.48 32.45
C LYS A 405 -6.11 -14.88 32.29
N GLY A 406 -5.45 -15.86 32.90
CA GLY A 406 -5.76 -17.28 32.70
C GLY A 406 -5.38 -17.77 31.30
N LYS A 407 -6.01 -18.87 30.84
CA LYS A 407 -5.63 -19.55 29.58
C LYS A 407 -6.26 -18.93 28.31
N ASN A 408 -7.42 -18.28 28.44
CA ASN A 408 -8.28 -17.94 27.29
C ASN A 408 -8.45 -16.43 27.04
N SER A 409 -7.79 -15.56 27.82
CA SER A 409 -7.90 -14.11 27.66
C SER A 409 -6.54 -13.47 27.74
N ALA A 410 -6.26 -12.62 26.75
CA ALA A 410 -5.02 -11.87 26.66
C ALA A 410 -5.31 -10.40 26.37
N PHE A 411 -4.36 -9.54 26.74
CA PHE A 411 -4.46 -8.10 26.60
C PHE A 411 -3.26 -7.54 25.84
N ILE A 412 -3.53 -6.52 25.04
CA ILE A 412 -2.54 -5.68 24.36
C ILE A 412 -2.93 -4.21 24.49
N SER A 413 -1.96 -3.31 24.29
CA SER A 413 -2.23 -1.88 24.31
C SER A 413 -2.80 -1.38 22.98
N THR A 414 -3.60 -0.31 23.00
CA THR A 414 -4.03 0.41 21.78
C THR A 414 -2.84 0.85 20.93
N LYS A 415 -1.71 1.22 21.55
CA LYS A 415 -0.47 1.57 20.85
C LYS A 415 0.10 0.38 20.07
N THR A 416 0.11 -0.80 20.66
CA THR A 416 0.57 -2.03 20.01
C THR A 416 -0.33 -2.39 18.83
N GLU A 417 -1.65 -2.31 19.00
CA GLU A 417 -2.62 -2.53 17.92
C GLU A 417 -2.40 -1.57 16.74
N TYR A 418 -2.24 -0.28 17.03
CA TYR A 418 -1.98 0.75 16.02
C TYR A 418 -0.72 0.44 15.19
N LEU A 419 0.40 0.11 15.85
CA LEU A 419 1.66 -0.23 15.19
C LEU A 419 1.55 -1.49 14.32
N VAL A 420 0.80 -2.49 14.80
CA VAL A 420 0.52 -3.71 14.03
C VAL A 420 -0.30 -3.40 12.79
N ASN A 421 -1.40 -2.65 12.93
CA ASN A 421 -2.27 -2.32 11.81
C ASN A 421 -1.55 -1.43 10.78
N GLN A 422 -0.71 -0.48 11.21
CA GLN A 422 0.11 0.35 10.32
C GLN A 422 1.13 -0.46 9.51
N LYS A 423 1.78 -1.45 10.15
CA LYS A 423 2.81 -2.28 9.50
C LYS A 423 2.24 -3.30 8.52
N TYR A 424 0.99 -3.75 8.72
CA TYR A 424 0.43 -4.89 8.00
C TYR A 424 -0.87 -4.58 7.21
N GLU A 425 -1.20 -3.32 6.98
CA GLU A 425 -2.36 -2.90 6.17
C GLU A 425 -2.34 -3.58 4.78
N PRO A 426 -3.48 -4.11 4.27
CA PRO A 426 -4.87 -4.02 4.76
C PRO A 426 -5.27 -5.05 5.83
N LYS A 427 -4.33 -5.82 6.38
CA LYS A 427 -4.64 -6.88 7.35
C LYS A 427 -4.84 -6.31 8.75
N VAL A 428 -5.86 -6.77 9.45
CA VAL A 428 -6.26 -6.23 10.77
C VAL A 428 -6.20 -7.29 11.86
N LEU A 429 -5.75 -6.87 13.03
CA LEU A 429 -5.73 -7.69 14.24
C LEU A 429 -7.16 -7.82 14.82
N ARG A 430 -7.60 -9.05 15.15
CA ARG A 430 -8.92 -9.26 15.77
C ARG A 430 -8.83 -9.13 17.28
N ALA A 431 -9.15 -7.96 17.81
CA ALA A 431 -9.27 -7.76 19.24
C ALA A 431 -10.55 -6.98 19.60
N LYS A 432 -10.98 -7.10 20.87
CA LYS A 432 -12.17 -6.44 21.41
C LYS A 432 -11.77 -5.33 22.37
N GLU A 433 -12.45 -4.20 22.35
CA GLU A 433 -12.27 -3.19 23.39
C GLU A 433 -12.66 -3.74 24.77
N TYR A 434 -11.81 -3.50 25.76
CA TYR A 434 -12.05 -3.92 27.13
C TYR A 434 -12.85 -2.85 27.90
N ASN A 435 -14.17 -3.03 28.01
CA ASN A 435 -15.07 -2.02 28.56
C ASN A 435 -15.30 -2.13 30.08
N LYS A 436 -14.52 -2.94 30.81
CA LYS A 436 -14.65 -2.96 32.28
C LYS A 436 -13.93 -1.76 32.85
N VAL A 437 -14.63 -0.98 33.66
CA VAL A 437 -14.06 0.15 34.40
C VAL A 437 -12.92 -0.36 35.27
N ILE A 438 -11.68 -0.10 34.84
CA ILE A 438 -10.48 -0.30 35.66
C ILE A 438 -10.36 0.99 36.46
N ILE A 439 -10.57 0.92 37.77
CA ILE A 439 -10.32 2.07 38.66
C ILE A 439 -8.84 1.98 39.01
N PRO A 440 -7.96 2.81 38.43
CA PRO A 440 -6.54 2.79 38.76
C PRO A 440 -6.38 3.18 40.23
N ILE A 441 -5.81 2.27 41.02
CA ILE A 441 -5.47 2.55 42.42
C ILE A 441 -4.26 3.48 42.39
N LYS A 442 -4.50 4.79 42.56
CA LYS A 442 -3.40 5.75 42.75
C LYS A 442 -2.75 5.51 44.12
N PRO A 443 -1.42 5.36 44.22
CA PRO A 443 -0.73 5.07 45.48
C PRO A 443 -0.68 6.22 46.50
N SER A 444 -1.45 7.30 46.33
CA SER A 444 -1.22 8.56 47.07
C SER A 444 -2.27 8.92 48.12
N ASP A 445 -3.44 8.26 48.16
CA ASP A 445 -4.52 8.67 49.08
C ASP A 445 -5.00 7.50 49.95
N VAL A 446 -4.10 7.02 50.81
CA VAL A 446 -4.51 6.39 52.07
C VAL A 446 -4.83 7.52 53.06
N LYS A 447 -6.02 8.09 52.93
CA LYS A 447 -6.74 8.71 54.03
C LYS A 447 -8.16 8.18 54.06
N GLN A 448 -8.36 7.26 55.00
CA GLN A 448 -9.61 6.93 55.70
C GLN A 448 -10.91 7.50 55.11
N SER A 449 -11.67 6.64 54.42
CA SER A 449 -13.12 6.62 54.58
C SER A 449 -13.58 5.18 54.78
N THR A 450 -13.47 4.73 56.02
CA THR A 450 -14.37 3.70 56.56
C THR A 450 -15.76 4.31 56.64
N GLU A 451 -16.49 4.40 55.53
CA GLU A 451 -17.93 4.55 55.60
C GLU A 451 -18.55 3.16 55.60
N SER A 452 -18.84 2.65 56.79
CA SER A 452 -19.78 1.55 56.97
C SER A 452 -21.08 1.94 56.25
N PHE A 453 -21.48 1.20 55.21
CA PHE A 453 -22.76 1.50 54.57
C PHE A 453 -23.89 1.34 55.60
N PRO A 454 -24.90 2.23 55.65
CA PRO A 454 -25.99 2.11 56.61
C PRO A 454 -26.81 0.85 56.32
N TRP A 455 -27.07 0.04 57.34
CA TRP A 455 -27.88 -1.17 57.20
C TRP A 455 -29.30 -0.80 56.75
N PRO A 456 -29.86 -1.42 55.70
CA PRO A 456 -31.14 -1.02 55.16
C PRO A 456 -32.27 -1.34 56.15
N SER A 457 -33.13 -0.34 56.42
CA SER A 457 -34.38 -0.54 57.19
C SER A 457 -35.42 -1.29 56.36
N THR A 458 -36.30 -2.06 57.00
CA THR A 458 -37.45 -2.75 56.37
C THR A 458 -38.79 -2.08 56.67
N GLU A 459 -38.78 -0.92 57.34
CA GLU A 459 -39.98 -0.13 57.62
C GLU A 459 -40.33 0.77 56.43
N ILE A 460 -41.63 1.06 56.27
CA ILE A 460 -42.15 1.97 55.26
C ILE A 460 -42.37 3.31 55.93
N GLN A 461 -41.60 4.31 55.55
CA GLN A 461 -41.88 5.70 55.86
C GLN A 461 -42.63 6.30 54.68
N GLU A 462 -43.83 6.82 54.91
CA GLU A 462 -44.78 7.22 53.85
C GLU A 462 -44.37 8.49 53.06
N SER A 463 -43.22 9.12 53.34
CA SER A 463 -42.96 10.50 52.92
C SER A 463 -41.65 10.79 52.15
N GLN A 464 -40.91 9.79 51.64
CA GLN A 464 -39.74 10.08 50.79
C GLN A 464 -39.61 9.11 49.61
N HIS A 465 -40.12 9.53 48.45
CA HIS A 465 -39.80 8.97 47.13
C HIS A 465 -38.98 9.99 46.34
N SER A 466 -37.68 10.08 46.61
CA SER A 466 -36.73 10.70 45.69
C SER A 466 -35.33 10.07 45.83
N ASP A 467 -34.83 9.68 44.66
CA ASP A 467 -33.45 9.61 44.23
C ASP A 467 -32.54 8.39 44.48
N SER A 468 -32.20 7.80 43.32
CA SER A 468 -30.87 7.34 42.91
C SER A 468 -30.23 6.17 43.65
N HIS A 469 -30.85 5.00 43.62
CA HIS A 469 -30.11 3.75 43.41
C HIS A 469 -30.97 2.80 42.57
N GLU A 470 -30.38 2.24 41.52
CA GLU A 470 -30.98 1.33 40.52
C GLU A 470 -32.08 0.44 41.14
N GLN A 471 -33.34 0.87 41.00
CA GLN A 471 -34.47 0.04 41.37
C GLN A 471 -34.73 -0.90 40.19
N PRO A 472 -34.65 -2.22 40.38
CA PRO A 472 -34.97 -3.17 39.32
C PRO A 472 -36.42 -2.96 38.91
N THR A 473 -36.64 -2.79 37.61
CA THR A 473 -37.98 -2.69 37.04
C THR A 473 -38.76 -3.97 37.39
N LEU A 474 -40.09 -3.86 37.57
CA LEU A 474 -40.96 -4.93 38.12
C LEU A 474 -40.86 -6.31 37.42
N ASN A 475 -40.19 -6.39 36.27
CA ASN A 475 -40.01 -7.61 35.47
C ASN A 475 -38.60 -8.21 35.51
N GLU A 476 -37.63 -7.58 36.17
CA GLU A 476 -36.26 -8.09 36.22
C GLU A 476 -36.06 -9.08 37.39
N SER A 477 -35.55 -10.27 37.07
CA SER A 477 -35.19 -11.25 38.10
C SER A 477 -33.96 -10.75 38.86
N SER A 478 -34.07 -10.56 40.17
CA SER A 478 -32.91 -10.13 40.98
C SER A 478 -31.76 -11.13 40.91
N ASP A 479 -30.52 -10.66 41.00
CA ASP A 479 -29.32 -11.51 41.01
C ASP A 479 -29.39 -12.61 42.09
N LEU A 480 -30.00 -12.30 43.23
CA LEU A 480 -30.27 -13.28 44.30
C LEU A 480 -31.22 -14.39 43.82
N LYS A 481 -32.26 -14.06 43.08
CA LYS A 481 -33.20 -15.05 42.50
C LYS A 481 -32.50 -15.94 41.47
N VAL A 482 -31.56 -15.39 40.68
CA VAL A 482 -30.73 -16.17 39.74
C VAL A 482 -29.83 -17.16 40.48
N LEU A 483 -29.34 -16.80 41.67
CA LEU A 483 -28.62 -17.71 42.57
C LEU A 483 -29.52 -18.72 43.28
N GLY A 484 -30.83 -18.71 42.98
CA GLY A 484 -31.82 -19.64 43.53
C GLY A 484 -32.41 -19.21 44.86
N TYR A 485 -32.16 -17.98 45.34
CA TYR A 485 -32.73 -17.51 46.60
C TYR A 485 -34.22 -17.20 46.43
N GLN A 486 -35.09 -17.93 47.14
CA GLN A 486 -36.52 -17.70 47.19
C GLN A 486 -37.13 -18.20 48.51
N ILE A 487 -38.23 -17.59 48.95
CA ILE A 487 -38.92 -18.01 50.19
C ILE A 487 -39.72 -19.30 49.97
N THR A 488 -40.56 -19.32 48.95
CA THR A 488 -41.48 -20.44 48.71
C THR A 488 -40.72 -21.71 48.37
N GLY A 489 -41.01 -22.80 49.09
CA GLY A 489 -40.42 -24.12 48.84
C GLY A 489 -38.98 -24.30 49.33
N GLN A 490 -38.42 -23.34 50.09
CA GLN A 490 -37.08 -23.47 50.67
C GLN A 490 -37.07 -23.39 52.19
N THR A 491 -36.31 -24.30 52.81
CA THR A 491 -36.04 -24.25 54.25
C THR A 491 -35.04 -23.15 54.58
N ARG A 492 -35.07 -22.62 55.82
CA ARG A 492 -34.11 -21.62 56.30
C ARG A 492 -32.66 -22.02 56.04
N ALA A 493 -32.31 -23.29 56.24
CA ALA A 493 -30.97 -23.81 56.00
C ALA A 493 -30.54 -23.70 54.52
N LYS A 494 -31.44 -24.04 53.58
CA LYS A 494 -31.16 -23.93 52.14
C LYS A 494 -31.06 -22.49 51.68
N ARG A 495 -31.92 -21.60 52.18
CA ARG A 495 -31.82 -20.16 51.86
C ARG A 495 -30.52 -19.57 52.38
N TRP A 496 -30.14 -19.94 53.59
CA TRP A 496 -28.90 -19.46 54.21
C TRP A 496 -27.66 -19.88 53.42
N SER A 497 -27.56 -21.13 52.97
CA SER A 497 -26.40 -21.58 52.18
C SER A 497 -26.29 -20.88 50.82
N ILE A 498 -27.40 -20.40 50.26
CA ILE A 498 -27.39 -19.54 49.06
C ILE A 498 -26.86 -18.15 49.41
N LEU A 499 -27.27 -17.58 50.53
CA LEU A 499 -26.77 -16.27 50.99
C LEU A 499 -25.28 -16.29 51.32
N GLU A 500 -24.77 -17.36 51.93
CA GLU A 500 -23.33 -17.56 52.19
C GLU A 500 -22.51 -17.54 50.89
N LYS A 501 -23.06 -18.04 49.79
CA LYS A 501 -22.43 -17.97 48.46
C LYS A 501 -22.64 -16.62 47.78
N ALA A 502 -23.78 -15.98 48.03
CA ALA A 502 -24.14 -14.72 47.40
C ALA A 502 -23.35 -13.54 47.99
N VAL A 503 -23.05 -13.53 49.29
CA VAL A 503 -22.34 -12.41 49.94
C VAL A 503 -20.93 -12.20 49.37
N PRO A 504 -20.06 -13.22 49.21
CA PRO A 504 -18.76 -13.04 48.54
C PRO A 504 -18.88 -12.66 47.07
N LYS A 505 -19.93 -13.12 46.39
CA LYS A 505 -20.10 -12.92 44.95
C LYS A 505 -20.69 -11.56 44.57
N LEU A 506 -21.67 -11.08 45.34
CA LEU A 506 -22.45 -9.89 45.05
C LEU A 506 -22.15 -8.73 46.00
N GLY A 507 -21.49 -9.00 47.13
CA GLY A 507 -21.23 -8.04 48.20
C GLY A 507 -22.38 -7.95 49.21
N LEU A 508 -22.04 -7.77 50.49
CA LEU A 508 -23.01 -7.71 51.60
C LEU A 508 -24.04 -6.59 51.41
N LYS A 509 -23.61 -5.39 50.99
CA LYS A 509 -24.49 -4.24 50.73
C LYS A 509 -25.57 -4.61 49.70
N LYS A 510 -25.18 -5.13 48.54
CA LYS A 510 -26.13 -5.46 47.46
C LYS A 510 -27.13 -6.52 47.91
N VAL A 511 -26.66 -7.57 48.59
CA VAL A 511 -27.53 -8.64 49.14
C VAL A 511 -28.52 -8.07 50.15
N ALA A 512 -28.06 -7.29 51.13
CA ALA A 512 -28.92 -6.72 52.18
C ALA A 512 -29.97 -5.76 51.60
N TYR A 513 -29.58 -4.85 50.71
CA TYR A 513 -30.51 -3.90 50.10
C TYR A 513 -31.54 -4.60 49.21
N THR A 514 -31.15 -5.67 48.50
CA THR A 514 -32.08 -6.46 47.67
C THR A 514 -33.15 -7.14 48.53
N ILE A 515 -32.78 -7.75 49.66
CA ILE A 515 -33.76 -8.40 50.55
C ILE A 515 -34.64 -7.34 51.21
N ALA A 516 -34.06 -6.24 51.70
CA ALA A 516 -34.82 -5.17 52.34
C ALA A 516 -35.82 -4.51 51.38
N TYR A 517 -35.44 -4.33 50.11
CA TYR A 517 -36.35 -3.85 49.06
C TYR A 517 -37.55 -4.79 48.88
N GLN A 518 -37.34 -6.11 48.84
CA GLN A 518 -38.45 -7.07 48.72
C GLN A 518 -39.40 -6.99 49.93
N VAL A 519 -38.87 -6.79 51.14
CA VAL A 519 -39.70 -6.59 52.34
C VAL A 519 -40.54 -5.32 52.21
N LYS A 520 -39.92 -4.18 51.86
CA LYS A 520 -40.65 -2.91 51.69
C LYS A 520 -41.70 -3.01 50.59
N LEU A 521 -41.35 -3.59 49.44
CA LEU A 521 -42.25 -3.76 48.32
C LEU A 521 -43.50 -4.57 48.71
N ARG A 522 -43.36 -5.61 49.53
CA ARG A 522 -44.52 -6.41 49.98
C ARG A 522 -45.29 -5.79 51.13
N LYS A 523 -44.64 -5.07 52.05
CA LYS A 523 -45.33 -4.32 53.10
C LYS A 523 -46.15 -3.16 52.51
N GLY A 524 -45.72 -2.54 51.41
CA GLY A 524 -46.35 -1.35 50.83
C GLY A 524 -47.59 -1.63 49.98
N GLN A 525 -47.88 -2.90 49.72
CA GLN A 525 -49.11 -3.30 49.01
C GLN A 525 -50.31 -3.20 49.95
N LYS A 526 -51.51 -2.90 49.42
CA LYS A 526 -52.76 -2.87 50.21
C LYS A 526 -52.96 -4.21 50.91
N ASN A 527 -53.03 -4.20 52.24
CA ASN A 527 -53.05 -5.39 53.11
C ASN A 527 -51.84 -6.34 52.94
N GLY A 528 -50.72 -5.83 52.42
CA GLY A 528 -49.53 -6.62 52.10
C GLY A 528 -48.87 -7.25 53.32
N PHE A 529 -48.89 -6.57 54.46
CA PHE A 529 -48.37 -7.10 55.73
C PHE A 529 -49.06 -8.41 56.15
N VAL A 530 -50.39 -8.48 55.98
CA VAL A 530 -51.17 -9.68 56.32
C VAL A 530 -50.99 -10.75 55.24
N LYS A 531 -51.11 -10.36 53.96
CA LYS A 531 -51.06 -11.28 52.83
C LYS A 531 -49.70 -11.97 52.66
N TYR A 532 -48.61 -11.24 52.92
CA TYR A 532 -47.24 -11.72 52.74
C TYR A 532 -46.50 -11.94 54.06
N LYS A 533 -47.24 -12.08 55.17
CA LYS A 533 -46.68 -12.21 56.52
C LYS A 533 -45.53 -13.23 56.58
N ASN A 534 -45.75 -14.43 56.03
CA ASN A 534 -44.74 -15.50 56.04
C ASN A 534 -43.45 -15.09 55.30
N ALA A 535 -43.56 -14.54 54.09
CA ALA A 535 -42.39 -14.15 53.31
C ALA A 535 -41.63 -12.97 53.92
N ILE A 536 -42.35 -11.99 54.45
CA ILE A 536 -41.77 -10.85 55.17
C ILE A 536 -40.98 -11.34 56.38
N THR A 537 -41.57 -12.22 57.22
CA THR A 537 -40.90 -12.77 58.40
C THR A 537 -39.62 -13.55 58.03
N GLU A 538 -39.65 -14.34 56.96
CA GLU A 538 -38.48 -15.11 56.54
C GLU A 538 -37.37 -14.23 55.95
N TRP A 539 -37.71 -13.18 55.19
CA TRP A 539 -36.71 -12.21 54.71
C TRP A 539 -36.10 -11.37 55.84
N GLU A 540 -36.90 -10.96 56.82
CA GLU A 540 -36.42 -10.23 57.99
C GLU A 540 -35.51 -11.10 58.87
N TYR A 541 -35.84 -12.39 59.02
CA TYR A 541 -34.97 -13.35 59.67
C TYR A 541 -33.61 -13.50 58.96
N ASP A 542 -33.63 -13.64 57.64
CA ASP A 542 -32.41 -13.79 56.85
C ASP A 542 -31.56 -12.49 56.90
N LEU A 543 -32.18 -11.31 56.88
CA LEU A 543 -31.52 -10.01 57.05
C LEU A 543 -30.88 -9.85 58.44
N ASP A 544 -31.62 -10.17 59.51
CA ASP A 544 -31.08 -10.09 60.88
C ASP A 544 -29.87 -11.02 61.05
N LYS A 545 -29.93 -12.22 60.47
CA LYS A 545 -28.83 -13.17 60.47
C LYS A 545 -27.62 -12.67 59.67
N LEU A 546 -27.83 -12.07 58.49
CA LEU A 546 -26.76 -11.41 57.72
C LEU A 546 -26.12 -10.27 58.50
N LYS A 547 -26.92 -9.44 59.18
CA LYS A 547 -26.45 -8.34 60.01
C LYS A 547 -25.54 -8.85 61.14
N LYS A 548 -26.00 -9.86 61.89
CA LYS A 548 -25.24 -10.43 63.02
C LYS A 548 -23.90 -11.05 62.61
N LEU A 549 -23.86 -11.73 61.46
CA LEU A 549 -22.68 -12.49 61.04
C LEU A 549 -21.69 -11.68 60.22
N TYR A 550 -22.17 -10.81 59.32
CA TYR A 550 -21.32 -10.13 58.34
C TYR A 550 -21.25 -8.61 58.53
N TYR A 551 -22.19 -8.00 59.26
CA TYR A 551 -22.19 -6.55 59.48
C TYR A 551 -21.52 -6.21 60.81
N LYS A 552 -20.20 -6.42 60.86
CA LYS A 552 -19.31 -5.92 61.92
C LYS A 552 -18.50 -4.77 61.31
N ASN A 553 -18.36 -3.66 62.04
CA ASN A 553 -17.74 -2.42 61.54
C ASN A 553 -16.27 -2.57 61.07
N ASP A 554 -15.64 -3.74 61.27
CA ASP A 554 -14.27 -4.06 60.86
C ASP A 554 -14.22 -5.30 59.94
N PHE A 555 -14.95 -5.29 58.82
CA PHE A 555 -15.09 -6.49 57.99
C PHE A 555 -13.86 -6.75 57.10
N THR A 556 -13.08 -7.79 57.43
CA THR A 556 -12.10 -8.42 56.52
C THR A 556 -12.73 -9.61 55.80
N TRP A 557 -12.63 -9.60 54.47
CA TRP A 557 -13.14 -10.66 53.62
C TRP A 557 -12.33 -11.96 53.81
N PRO A 558 -12.97 -13.14 53.92
CA PRO A 558 -12.24 -14.40 53.85
C PRO A 558 -11.62 -14.55 52.46
N SER A 559 -10.29 -14.58 52.41
CA SER A 559 -9.52 -14.88 51.21
C SER A 559 -9.74 -16.34 50.83
N VAL A 560 -10.33 -16.56 49.64
CA VAL A 560 -10.36 -17.87 48.98
C VAL A 560 -9.08 -18.09 48.20
#